data_AF-A0A937DN54-F1
#
_entry.id   AF-A0A937DN54-F1
#
_cell.length_a   1.000
_cell.length_b   1.000
_cell.length_c   1.000
_cell.angle_alpha   90.00
_cell.angle_beta   90.00
_cell.angle_gamma   90.00
#
_symmetry.space_group_name_H-M   'P 1'
#
loop_
_entity.id
_entity.type
_entity.pdbx_description
1 polymer ?
#
loop_
_entity_poly.entity_id
_entity_poly.type
_entity_poly.pdbx_seq_one_letter_code
_entity_poly.pdbx_strand_id
1 'polypeptide(L)' 'KLGIKPGETTVDGMFTLKTVECLGACGYAPMMQLGKHYREHLTREKVDAIIDECRRTAASLN' A
#
# COMPACT_ATOMS: atom_id res chain seq x y z
N LYS A 1 10.78 -1.52 3.12
CA LYS A 1 10.24 -0.59 4.13
C LYS A 1 9.45 -1.30 5.25
N LEU A 2 8.43 -2.12 4.95
CA LEU A 2 7.53 -2.69 5.99
C LEU A 2 8.07 -3.93 6.73
N GLY A 3 9.06 -4.65 6.19
CA GLY A 3 9.69 -5.79 6.87
C GLY A 3 8.81 -7.04 7.01
N ILE A 4 7.70 -7.12 6.29
CA ILE A 4 6.73 -8.23 6.34
C ILE A 4 6.68 -8.99 5.01
N LYS A 5 6.16 -10.22 5.05
CA LYS A 5 5.90 -11.06 3.87
C LYS A 5 4.46 -10.90 3.37
N PRO A 6 4.16 -11.33 2.13
CA PRO A 6 2.79 -11.44 1.66
C PRO A 6 1.94 -12.30 2.61
N GLY A 7 0.76 -11.79 2.98
CA GLY A 7 -0.17 -12.40 3.92
C GLY A 7 -0.01 -11.91 5.37
N GLU A 8 1.08 -11.23 5.70
CA GLU A 8 1.35 -10.76 7.06
C GLU A 8 0.85 -9.33 7.30
N THR A 9 0.66 -9.00 8.57
CA THR A 9 0.36 -7.64 9.06
C THR A 9 1.54 -7.11 9.84
N THR A 10 1.83 -5.82 9.71
CA THR A 10 2.88 -5.15 10.48
C THR A 10 2.60 -5.22 11.98
N VAL A 11 3.66 -5.17 12.81
CA VAL A 11 3.56 -5.25 14.29
C VAL A 11 2.73 -4.10 14.88
N ASP A 12 2.74 -2.94 14.24
CA ASP A 12 1.90 -1.79 14.60
C ASP A 12 0.42 -1.94 14.19
N GLY A 13 0.05 -3.06 13.54
CA GLY A 13 -1.30 -3.35 13.08
C GLY A 13 -1.79 -2.49 11.92
N MET A 14 -0.95 -1.61 11.37
CA MET A 14 -1.39 -0.59 10.41
C MET A 14 -1.53 -1.11 8.98
N PHE A 15 -0.68 -2.05 8.56
CA PHE A 15 -0.61 -2.48 7.17
C PHE A 15 -0.65 -4.00 7.07
N THR A 16 -1.54 -4.52 6.23
CA THR A 16 -1.53 -5.93 5.81
C THR A 16 -1.10 -6.00 4.35
N LEU A 17 -0.03 -6.73 4.05
CA LEU A 17 0.42 -6.93 2.68
C LEU A 17 -0.32 -8.12 2.08
N LYS A 18 -1.10 -7.92 1.02
CA LYS A 18 -1.79 -9.00 0.30
C LYS A 18 -1.36 -9.01 -1.14
N THR A 19 -0.96 -10.19 -1.62
CA THR A 19 -0.89 -10.46 -3.05
C THR A 19 -2.28 -10.79 -3.55
N VAL A 20 -2.64 -10.19 -4.68
CA VAL A 20 -3.92 -10.42 -5.34
C VAL A 20 -3.65 -10.73 -6.80
N GLU A 21 -4.64 -11.34 -7.44
CA GLU A 21 -4.66 -11.53 -8.88
C GLU A 21 -4.88 -10.19 -9.61
N CYS A 22 -5.32 -10.24 -10.85
CA CYS A 22 -5.56 -9.04 -11.66
C CYS A 22 -6.62 -8.11 -11.04
N LEU A 23 -6.25 -6.83 -10.88
CA LEU A 23 -7.15 -5.75 -10.43
C LEU A 23 -7.78 -4.96 -11.60
N GLY A 24 -7.58 -5.41 -12.84
CA GLY A 24 -8.18 -4.81 -14.03
C GLY A 24 -7.58 -3.47 -14.48
N ALA A 25 -6.45 -3.06 -13.91
CA ALA A 25 -5.78 -1.78 -14.20
C ALA A 25 -4.46 -1.98 -14.99
N CYS A 26 -4.44 -2.93 -15.93
CA CYS A 26 -3.23 -3.32 -16.66
C CYS A 26 -2.59 -2.15 -17.44
N GLY A 27 -3.39 -1.23 -17.99
CA GLY A 27 -2.89 -0.05 -18.70
C GLY A 27 -2.18 0.98 -17.81
N TYR A 28 -2.36 0.87 -16.49
CA TYR A 28 -1.80 1.77 -15.49
C TYR A 28 -0.79 1.07 -14.57
N ALA A 29 -0.32 -0.12 -14.96
CA ALA A 29 0.69 -0.87 -14.23
C ALA A 29 2.01 -0.07 -14.12
N PRO A 30 2.83 -0.30 -13.06
CA PRO A 30 2.53 -1.10 -11.86
C PRO A 30 1.51 -0.40 -10.96
N MET A 31 0.63 -1.17 -10.31
CA MET A 31 -0.46 -0.62 -9.48
C MET A 31 -0.71 -1.41 -8.21
N MET A 32 -1.37 -0.79 -7.23
CA MET A 32 -1.82 -1.43 -5.99
C MET A 32 -3.16 -0.85 -5.55
N GLN A 33 -3.87 -1.58 -4.70
CA GLN A 33 -5.10 -1.12 -4.04
C GLN A 33 -4.81 -0.78 -2.58
N LEU A 34 -5.23 0.41 -2.17
CA LEU A 34 -5.25 0.84 -0.77
C LEU A 34 -6.71 1.10 -0.36
N GLY A 35 -7.26 0.21 0.49
CA GLY A 35 -8.67 0.25 0.84
C GLY A 35 -9.55 0.05 -0.40
N LYS A 36 -10.34 1.07 -0.77
CA LYS A 36 -11.20 1.06 -1.97
C LYS A 36 -10.62 1.83 -3.16
N HIS A 37 -9.39 2.35 -3.04
CA HIS A 37 -8.81 3.22 -4.05
C HIS A 37 -7.61 2.56 -4.73
N TYR A 38 -7.50 2.76 -6.03
CA TYR A 38 -6.33 2.35 -6.79
C TYR A 38 -5.23 3.41 -6.72
N ARG A 39 -3.99 2.92 -6.77
CA ARG A 39 -2.77 3.71 -6.89
C ARG A 39 -1.99 3.13 -8.06
N GLU A 40 -1.74 3.99 -9.03
CA GLU A 40 -1.33 3.63 -10.38
C GLU A 40 0.04 4.23 -10.74
N HIS A 41 0.68 3.71 -11.79
CA HIS A 41 2.01 4.14 -12.24
C HIS A 41 3.05 4.20 -11.12
N LEU A 42 3.07 3.13 -10.30
CA LEU A 42 3.87 3.07 -9.09
C LEU A 42 5.35 2.92 -9.40
N THR A 43 6.15 3.64 -8.62
CA THR A 43 7.59 3.46 -8.47
C THR A 43 7.88 3.11 -7.01
N ARG A 44 9.11 2.68 -6.71
CA ARG A 44 9.52 2.38 -5.32
C ARG A 44 9.35 3.61 -4.42
N GLU A 45 9.72 4.78 -4.92
CA GLU A 45 9.64 6.07 -4.23
C GLU A 45 8.19 6.47 -3.95
N LYS A 46 7.30 6.28 -4.93
CA LYS A 46 5.86 6.54 -4.75
C LYS A 46 5.25 5.63 -3.69
N VAL A 47 5.61 4.35 -3.69
CA VAL A 47 5.13 3.41 -2.68
C VAL A 47 5.62 3.81 -1.29
N ASP A 48 6.90 4.18 -1.16
CA ASP A 48 7.47 4.64 0.10
C ASP A 48 6.79 5.92 0.62
N ALA A 49 6.46 6.86 -0.28
CA ALA A 49 5.73 8.08 0.05
C ALA A 49 4.29 7.81 0.50
N ILE A 50 3.59 6.88 -0.16
CA ILE A 50 2.23 6.47 0.23
C ILE A 50 2.23 5.85 1.63
N ILE A 51 3.22 4.99 1.94
CA ILE A 51 3.34 4.39 3.28
C ILE A 51 3.56 5.48 4.35
N ASP A 52 4.41 6.47 4.07
CA ASP A 52 4.68 7.56 5.01
C ASP A 52 3.46 8.47 5.20
N GLU A 53 2.72 8.75 4.12
CA GLU A 53 1.45 9.49 4.19
C GLU A 53 0.43 8.75 5.05
N CYS A 54 0.25 7.44 4.85
CA CYS A 54 -0.67 6.64 5.67
C CYS A 54 -0.30 6.69 7.16
N ARG A 55 1.00 6.62 7.49
CA ARG A 55 1.47 6.74 8.88
C ARG A 55 1.16 8.12 9.47
N ARG A 56 1.37 9.20 8.71
CA ARG A 56 1.05 10.57 9.15
C ARG A 56 -0.44 10.80 9.34
N THR A 57 -1.28 10.34 8.41
CA THR A 57 -2.73 10.54 8.47
C THR A 57 -3.35 9.77 9.65
N ALA A 58 -2.90 8.54 9.90
CA ALA A 58 -3.36 7.78 11.07
C ALA A 58 -2.98 8.46 12.39
N ALA A 59 -1.82 9.13 12.46
CA ALA A 59 -1.42 9.89 13.65
C ALA A 59 -2.23 11.18 13.85
N SER A 60 -2.82 11.74 12.79
CA SER A 60 -3.63 12.96 12.84
C SER A 60 -5.12 12.73 13.12
N LEU A 61 -5.58 11.47 13.12
CA LEU A 61 -6.97 11.08 13.38
C LEU A 61 -7.21 10.67 14.86
N ASN A 62 -6.20 10.83 15.71
CA ASN A 62 -6.26 10.66 17.16
C ASN A 62 -6.09 12.02 17.86
#